data_AF-A0A1W9PKK3-F1
#
_entry.id   AF-A0A1W9PKK3-F1
#
_cell.length_a   1.000
_cell.length_b   1.000
_cell.length_c   1.000
_cell.angle_alpha   90.00
_cell.angle_beta   90.00
_cell.angle_gamma   90.00
#
_symmetry.space_group_name_H-M   'P 1'
#
loop_
_entity.id
_entity.type
_entity.pdbx_description
1 polymer ?
#
loop_
_entity_poly.entity_id
_entity_poly.type
_entity_poly.pdbx_seq_one_letter_code
_entity_poly.pdbx_strand_id
1 'polypeptide(L)'
;MTDSSLKLAKENVRLREKSFSEGLSTSLEMVDAELFLAGIKTERLNVAYMYIQKLSQLLVLSGDSGLFITMAQQGRKVENE
;
A
#
# COMPACT_ATOMS: atom_id res chain seq x y z
N MET A 1 -1.80 -2.12 -11.33
CA MET A 1 -1.69 -0.65 -11.29
C MET A 1 -0.70 -0.17 -10.22
N THR A 2 -0.61 -0.84 -9.07
CA THR A 2 0.15 -0.39 -7.89
C THR A 2 1.68 -0.50 -8.00
N ASP A 3 2.23 -1.51 -8.66
CA ASP A 3 3.69 -1.69 -8.71
C ASP A 3 4.41 -0.65 -9.58
N SER A 4 3.78 -0.21 -10.67
CA SER A 4 4.32 0.86 -11.52
C SER A 4 4.29 2.20 -10.77
N SER A 5 3.17 2.52 -10.13
CA SER A 5 3.03 3.73 -9.31
C SER A 5 3.99 3.76 -8.13
N LEU A 6 4.25 2.60 -7.49
CA LEU A 6 5.24 2.50 -6.41
C LEU A 6 6.67 2.77 -6.91
N LYS A 7 7.04 2.24 -8.09
CA LYS A 7 8.35 2.51 -8.70
C LYS A 7 8.50 3.99 -9.05
N LEU A 8 7.48 4.59 -9.66
CA LEU A 8 7.47 6.01 -10.01
C LEU A 8 7.55 6.91 -8.78
N ALA A 9 6.79 6.62 -7.72
CA ALA A 9 6.83 7.38 -6.47
C ALA A 9 8.22 7.29 -5.80
N LYS A 10 8.85 6.11 -5.77
CA LYS A 10 10.22 5.95 -5.26
C LYS A 10 11.23 6.76 -6.06
N GLU A 11 11.13 6.73 -7.39
CA GLU A 11 12.01 7.52 -8.24
C GLU A 11 11.78 9.02 -8.07
N ASN A 12 10.53 9.44 -7.86
CA ASN A 12 10.21 10.83 -7.56
C ASN A 12 10.90 11.32 -6.28
N VAL A 13 10.82 10.55 -5.18
CA VAL A 13 11.54 10.86 -3.93
C VAL A 13 13.04 10.96 -4.19
N ARG A 14 13.64 9.99 -4.90
CA ARG A 14 15.07 9.98 -5.22
C ARG A 14 15.50 11.23 -5.99
N LEU A 15 14.70 11.66 -6.97
CA LEU A 15 14.98 12.86 -7.75
C LEU A 15 14.86 14.12 -6.88
N ARG A 16 13.84 14.20 -6.03
CA ARG A 16 13.63 15.36 -5.13
C ARG A 16 14.70 15.47 -4.06
N GLU A 17 15.13 14.36 -3.48
CA GLU A 17 16.26 14.31 -2.55
C GLU A 17 17.54 14.87 -3.20
N LYS A 18 17.84 14.44 -4.43
CA LYS A 18 18.99 14.94 -5.17
C LYS A 18 18.87 16.44 -5.46
N SER A 19 17.73 16.90 -5.99
CA SER A 19 17.51 18.31 -6.26
C SER A 19 17.58 19.18 -5.00
N PHE A 20 17.07 18.69 -3.86
CA PHE A 20 17.20 19.39 -2.58
C PHE A 20 18.66 19.47 -2.12
N SER A 21 19.42 18.37 -2.22
CA SER A 21 20.84 18.35 -1.86
C SER A 21 21.71 19.28 -2.72
N GLU A 22 21.29 19.54 -3.96
CA GLU A 22 21.94 20.48 -4.89
C GLU A 22 21.41 21.92 -4.74
N GLY A 23 20.46 22.18 -3.83
CA GLY A 23 19.85 23.50 -3.62
C GLY A 23 18.86 23.93 -4.71
N LEU A 24 18.42 22.99 -5.56
CA LEU A 24 17.52 23.21 -6.70
C LEU A 24 16.04 22.97 -6.35
N SER A 25 15.73 22.52 -5.14
CA SER A 25 14.38 22.22 -4.69
C SER A 25 14.19 22.62 -3.22
N THR A 26 12.95 22.76 -2.79
CA THR A 26 12.61 23.14 -1.41
C THR A 26 12.34 21.92 -0.53
N SER A 27 12.43 22.11 0.79
CA SER A 27 12.09 21.06 1.76
C SER A 27 10.62 20.63 1.64
N LEU A 28 9.73 21.54 1.26
CA LEU A 28 8.31 21.25 1.05
C LEU A 28 8.11 20.24 -0.09
N GLU A 29 8.78 20.46 -1.23
CA GLU A 29 8.69 19.54 -2.37
C GLU A 29 9.23 18.14 -2.05
N MET A 30 10.23 18.03 -1.16
CA MET A 30 10.73 16.74 -0.69
C MET A 30 9.72 16.04 0.21
N VAL A 31 9.14 16.77 1.17
CA VAL A 31 8.10 16.23 2.07
C VAL A 31 6.86 15.80 1.27
N ASP A 32 6.44 16.56 0.27
CA ASP A 32 5.31 16.21 -0.58
C ASP A 32 5.57 14.91 -1.36
N ALA A 33 6.79 14.71 -1.86
CA ALA A 33 7.17 13.48 -2.55
C ALA A 33 7.14 12.26 -1.61
N GLU A 34 7.63 12.42 -0.37
CA GLU A 34 7.56 11.37 0.64
C GLU A 34 6.13 11.05 1.07
N LEU A 35 5.29 12.09 1.24
CA LEU A 35 3.88 11.94 1.56
C LEU A 35 3.13 11.19 0.45
N PHE A 36 3.42 11.51 -0.81
CA PHE A 36 2.87 10.80 -1.95
C PHE A 36 3.27 9.32 -1.95
N LEU A 37 4.55 9.01 -1.69
CA LEU A 37 5.03 7.63 -1.56
C LEU A 37 4.35 6.89 -0.41
N ALA A 38 4.13 7.54 0.73
CA ALA A 38 3.38 6.97 1.85
C ALA A 38 1.92 6.67 1.45
N GLY A 39 1.27 7.59 0.74
CA GLY A 39 -0.08 7.39 0.20
C GLY A 39 -0.19 6.16 -0.70
N ILE A 40 0.74 5.99 -1.65
CA ILE A 40 0.78 4.81 -2.55
C ILE A 40 0.97 3.51 -1.75
N LYS A 41 1.80 3.51 -0.70
CA LYS A 41 1.97 2.33 0.18
C LYS A 41 0.68 1.99 0.91
N THR A 42 -0.02 2.99 1.46
CA THR A 42 -1.30 2.81 2.14
C THR A 42 -2.38 2.28 1.19
N GLU A 43 -2.47 2.82 -0.03
CA GLU A 43 -3.41 2.34 -1.04
C GLU A 43 -3.14 0.86 -1.37
N ARG A 44 -1.86 0.48 -1.49
CA ARG A 44 -1.49 -0.91 -1.76
C ARG A 44 -1.90 -1.86 -0.63
N LEU A 45 -1.74 -1.45 0.62
CA LEU A 45 -2.21 -2.22 1.78
C LEU A 45 -3.75 -2.34 1.77
N ASN A 46 -4.45 -1.25 1.45
CA ASN A 46 -5.90 -1.26 1.33
C ASN A 46 -6.39 -2.24 0.24
N VAL A 47 -5.76 -2.24 -0.95
CA VAL A 47 -6.06 -3.20 -2.02
C VAL A 47 -5.85 -4.65 -1.55
N ALA A 48 -4.77 -4.92 -0.83
CA ALA A 48 -4.52 -6.26 -0.29
C ALA A 48 -5.58 -6.67 0.75
N TYR A 49 -5.96 -5.77 1.64
CA TYR A 49 -7.03 -5.98 2.61
C TYR A 49 -8.37 -6.26 1.91
N MET A 50 -8.74 -5.44 0.93
CA MET A 50 -9.96 -5.64 0.14
C MET A 50 -9.96 -7.00 -0.57
N TYR A 51 -8.82 -7.45 -1.09
CA TYR A 51 -8.69 -8.77 -1.70
C TYR A 51 -9.03 -9.89 -0.71
N ILE A 52 -8.44 -9.85 0.50
CA ILE A 52 -8.72 -10.85 1.56
C ILE A 52 -10.21 -10.84 1.94
N GLN A 53 -10.80 -9.65 2.08
CA GLN A 53 -12.22 -9.50 2.41
C GLN A 53 -13.11 -10.12 1.31
N LYS A 54 -12.82 -9.84 0.04
CA LYS A 54 -13.60 -10.36 -1.10
C LYS A 54 -13.45 -11.87 -1.27
N LEU A 55 -12.25 -12.40 -1.08
CA LEU A 55 -12.01 -13.84 -1.08
C LEU A 55 -12.78 -14.52 0.06
N SER A 56 -12.76 -13.94 1.25
CA SER A 56 -13.52 -14.43 2.39
C SER A 56 -15.03 -14.47 2.11
N GLN A 57 -15.58 -13.42 1.48
CA GLN A 57 -16.99 -13.38 1.06
C GLN A 57 -17.32 -14.48 0.03
N LEU A 58 -16.44 -14.70 -0.96
CA LEU A 58 -16.62 -15.74 -1.97
C LEU A 58 -16.65 -17.14 -1.35
N LEU A 59 -15.77 -17.41 -0.38
CA LEU A 59 -15.69 -18.71 0.29
C LEU A 59 -16.96 -19.04 1.08
N VAL A 60 -17.49 -18.05 1.82
CA VAL A 60 -18.78 -18.19 2.53
C VAL A 60 -19.91 -18.54 1.56
N LEU A 61 -19.98 -17.85 0.42
CA LEU A 61 -21.01 -18.10 -0.59
C LEU A 61 -20.84 -19.46 -1.28
N SER A 62 -19.60 -19.95 -1.40
CA SER A 62 -19.30 -21.26 -2.00
C SER A 62 -19.55 -22.46 -1.08
N GLY A 63 -19.91 -22.23 0.19
CA GLY A 63 -20.23 -23.28 1.16
C GLY A 63 -19.05 -23.83 1.96
N ASP A 64 -17.83 -23.32 1.75
CA ASP A 64 -16.62 -23.71 2.50
C ASP A 64 -16.39 -22.77 3.70
N SER A 65 -17.19 -22.97 4.74
CA SER A 65 -17.20 -22.13 5.94
C SER A 65 -15.94 -22.26 6.81
N GLY A 66 -15.19 -23.37 6.70
CA GLY A 66 -13.93 -23.58 7.43
C GLY A 66 -12.78 -22.72 6.91
N LEU A 67 -12.68 -22.56 5.58
CA LEU A 67 -11.66 -21.72 4.95
C LEU A 67 -11.91 -20.22 5.23
N PHE A 68 -13.17 -19.80 5.36
CA PHE A 68 -13.55 -18.43 5.75
C PHE A 68 -12.97 -18.03 7.12
N ILE A 69 -13.10 -18.88 8.14
CA ILE A 69 -12.60 -18.59 9.50
C ILE A 69 -11.08 -18.37 9.46
N THR A 70 -10.36 -19.15 8.66
CA THR A 70 -8.91 -19.05 8.51
C THR A 70 -8.48 -17.74 7.84
N MET A 71 -9.16 -17.34 6.76
CA MET A 71 -8.88 -16.07 6.05
C MET A 71 -9.25 -14.84 6.90
N ALA A 72 -10.37 -14.89 7.62
CA ALA A 72 -10.77 -13.83 8.55
C ALA A 72 -9.78 -13.67 9.72
N GLN A 73 -9.18 -14.77 10.19
CA GLN A 73 -8.12 -14.73 11.20
C GLN A 73 -6.80 -14.18 10.66
N GLN A 74 -6.43 -14.50 9.42
CA GLN A 74 -5.23 -13.94 8.78
C GLN A 74 -5.36 -12.43 8.54
N GLY A 75 -6.55 -11.94 8.15
CA GLY A 75 -6.81 -10.50 8.06
C GLY A 75 -6.59 -9.73 9.37
N ARG A 76 -6.93 -10.33 10.53
CA ARG A 76 -6.70 -9.72 11.85
C ARG A 76 -5.25 -9.77 12.34
N LYS A 77 -4.42 -10.68 11.81
CA LYS A 77 -3.00 -10.72 12.14
C LYS A 77 -2.21 -9.60 11.45
N VAL A 78 -2.60 -9.22 10.24
CA VAL A 78 -1.98 -8.10 9.50
C VAL A 78 -2.27 -6.74 10.16
N GLU A 79 -3.29 -6.64 11.02
CA GLU A 79 -3.64 -5.42 11.76
C GLU A 79 -2.82 -5.26 13.06
N ASN A 80 -2.05 -6.27 13.48
CA ASN A 80 -1.28 -6.29 14.74
C ASN A 80 0.25 -6.36 14.55
N GLU A 81 0.75 -6.13 13.34
CA GLU A 81 2.18 -5.95 13.00
C GLU A 81 2.40 -4.62 12.29
#